data_AF-X0ZFS4-F1
#
_entry.id   AF-X0ZFS4-F1
#
_cell.length_a   1.000
_cell.length_b   1.000
_cell.length_c   1.000
_cell.angle_alpha   90.00
_cell.angle_beta   90.00
_cell.angle_gamma   90.00
#
_symmetry.space_group_name_H-M   'P 1'
#
loop_
_entity.id
_entity.type
_entity.pdbx_description
1 polymer ?
#
loop_
_entity_poly.entity_id
_entity_poly.type
_entity_poly.pdbx_seq_one_letter_code
_entity_poly.pdbx_strand_id
1 'polypeptide(L)'
;MRLHNLIYIPVQSLLKWGFYIEYISEENHLRFYYPDFVVKLKNGDYWIIETKGLVDLEVPHKDKRATQWCKDTTSLTGENWSYMRVNQEDFERYRFKNIKELFSAQRR
;
A
#
# COMPACT_ATOMS: atom_id res chain seq x y z
N MET A 1 5.79 -11.89 2.62
CA MET A 1 5.46 -11.96 1.17
C MET A 1 6.42 -11.05 0.41
N ARG A 2 7.01 -11.50 -0.71
CA ARG A 2 7.97 -10.72 -1.50
C ARG A 2 7.37 -10.44 -2.88
N LEU A 3 6.91 -9.20 -3.13
CA LEU A 3 6.32 -8.81 -4.44
C LEU A 3 7.35 -8.72 -5.58
N HIS A 4 8.64 -9.03 -5.34
CA HIS A 4 9.71 -8.99 -6.35
C HIS A 4 9.42 -9.84 -7.60
N ASN A 5 8.53 -10.84 -7.51
CA ASN A 5 8.14 -11.68 -8.65
C ASN A 5 7.05 -11.04 -9.54
N LEU A 6 6.47 -9.90 -9.14
CA LEU A 6 5.49 -9.12 -9.89
C LEU A 6 6.12 -7.83 -10.45
N ILE A 7 6.90 -7.98 -11.52
CA ILE A 7 7.27 -6.93 -12.49
C ILE A 7 8.33 -5.88 -12.07
N TYR A 8 9.30 -5.77 -12.99
CA TYR A 8 10.13 -4.62 -13.33
C TYR A 8 9.32 -3.33 -13.57
N ILE A 9 9.01 -2.62 -12.49
CA ILE A 9 8.97 -1.15 -12.42
C ILE A 9 10.00 -0.84 -11.33
N PRO A 10 10.78 0.25 -11.35
CA PRO A 10 11.68 0.55 -10.23
C PRO A 10 10.84 0.79 -8.97
N VAL A 11 10.50 -0.29 -8.27
CA VAL A 11 9.87 -0.28 -6.96
C VAL A 11 11.01 0.04 -6.01
N GLN A 12 11.14 1.32 -5.68
CA GLN A 12 12.13 1.75 -4.70
C GLN A 12 11.60 1.36 -3.32
N SER A 13 12.33 0.50 -2.61
CA SER A 13 11.99 0.16 -1.23
C SER A 13 12.11 1.42 -0.35
N LEU A 14 11.04 1.76 0.37
CA LEU A 14 10.94 3.00 1.15
C LEU A 14 11.85 3.06 2.37
N LEU A 15 12.38 1.91 2.81
CA LEU A 15 13.37 1.83 3.89
C LEU A 15 14.57 2.76 3.69
N LYS A 16 14.88 3.16 2.44
CA LYS A 16 16.00 4.06 2.12
C LYS A 16 15.67 5.56 2.16
N TRP A 17 14.39 5.96 2.29
CA TRP A 17 13.96 7.35 2.10
C TRP A 17 13.19 7.97 3.28
N GLY A 18 12.97 7.21 4.36
CA GLY A 18 12.35 7.76 5.58
C GLY A 18 10.88 8.17 5.44
N PHE A 19 10.18 7.71 4.40
CA PHE A 19 8.74 7.93 4.27
C PHE A 19 7.97 7.06 5.25
N TYR A 20 7.11 7.68 6.05
CA TYR A 20 6.22 7.02 6.98
C TYR A 20 4.86 7.73 6.99
N ILE A 21 3.85 7.05 7.52
CA ILE A 21 2.53 7.59 7.74
C ILE A 21 2.22 7.47 9.23
N GLU A 22 1.82 8.57 9.85
CA GLU A 22 1.46 8.64 11.26
C GLU A 22 0.03 8.19 11.47
N TYR A 23 -0.23 7.31 12.43
CA TYR A 23 -1.56 6.79 12.73
C TYR A 23 -1.78 6.73 14.25
N ILE A 24 -3.04 6.68 14.66
CA ILE A 24 -3.42 6.41 16.05
C ILE A 24 -3.57 4.90 16.20
N SER A 25 -2.82 4.29 17.12
CA SER A 25 -2.85 2.86 17.39
C SER A 25 -4.14 2.45 18.11
N GLU A 26 -4.33 1.14 18.27
CA GLU A 26 -5.44 0.61 19.08
C GLU A 26 -5.42 1.18 20.51
N GLU A 27 -4.23 1.36 21.09
CA GLU A 27 -4.02 1.95 22.42
C GLU A 27 -4.14 3.49 22.47
N ASN A 28 -4.64 4.15 21.42
CA ASN A 28 -4.71 5.62 21.29
C ASN A 28 -3.36 6.36 21.34
N HIS A 29 -2.27 5.71 20.93
CA HIS A 29 -0.96 6.34 20.82
C HIS A 29 -0.68 6.80 19.38
N LEU A 30 0.00 7.95 19.23
CA LEU A 30 0.56 8.35 17.94
C LEU A 30 1.74 7.43 17.61
N ARG A 31 1.64 6.72 16.49
CA ARG A 31 2.67 5.82 15.99
C ARG A 31 2.96 6.10 14.52
N PHE A 32 4.09 5.60 14.03
CA PHE A 32 4.47 5.67 12.63
C PHE A 32 4.50 4.26 12.05
N TYR A 33 4.04 4.11 10.82
CA TYR A 33 4.28 2.89 10.06
C TYR A 33 4.88 3.23 8.69
N TYR A 34 5.70 2.30 8.19
CA TYR A 34 6.42 2.40 6.94
C TYR A 34 5.75 1.46 5.95
N PRO A 35 5.09 1.97 4.90
CA PRO A 35 4.47 1.09 3.92
C PRO A 35 5.50 0.21 3.22
N ASP A 36 5.09 -0.98 2.80
CA ASP A 36 5.99 -1.89 2.08
C ASP A 36 6.43 -1.29 0.74
N PHE A 37 5.50 -0.66 0.00
CA PHE A 37 5.78 -0.10 -1.32
C PHE A 37 5.05 1.22 -1.59
N VAL A 38 5.73 2.12 -2.30
CA VAL A 38 5.13 3.24 -3.03
C VAL A 38 5.47 3.05 -4.50
N VAL A 39 4.45 3.09 -5.35
CA VAL A 39 4.55 2.77 -6.77
C VAL A 39 4.08 3.97 -7.58
N LYS A 40 4.87 4.40 -8.55
CA LYS A 40 4.45 5.32 -9.60
C LYS A 40 4.15 4.54 -10.87
N LEU A 41 2.92 4.65 -11.37
CA LEU A 41 2.49 4.04 -12.62
C LEU A 41 2.89 4.90 -13.83
N LYS A 42 2.94 4.28 -15.01
CA LYS A 42 3.30 4.97 -16.26
C LYS A 42 2.29 6.05 -16.66
N ASN A 43 1.04 5.94 -16.21
CA ASN A 43 -0.02 6.92 -16.46
C ASN A 43 0.03 8.13 -15.49
N GLY A 44 1.00 8.18 -14.57
CA GLY A 44 1.14 9.26 -13.59
C GLY A 44 0.59 8.93 -12.21
N ASP A 45 -0.31 7.95 -12.08
CA ASP A 45 -0.93 7.61 -10.79
C ASP A 45 0.08 7.02 -9.79
N TYR A 46 -0.17 7.26 -8.51
CA TYR A 46 0.62 6.76 -7.40
C TYR A 46 -0.17 5.80 -6.52
N TRP A 47 0.51 4.78 -6.01
CA TRP A 47 -0.06 3.78 -5.11
C TRP A 47 0.80 3.58 -3.88
N ILE A 48 0.18 3.54 -2.71
CA ILE A 48 0.75 2.93 -1.51
C ILE A 48 0.22 1.50 -1.42
N ILE A 49 1.11 0.53 -1.35
CA ILE A 49 0.76 -0.89 -1.29
C ILE A 49 1.34 -1.49 -0.02
N GLU A 50 0.47 -2.15 0.75
CA GLU A 50 0.84 -2.84 1.98
C GLU A 50 0.61 -4.35 1.83
N THR A 51 1.61 -5.15 2.19
CA THR A 51 1.50 -6.61 2.21
C THR A 51 1.25 -7.13 3.61
N LYS A 52 0.29 -8.02 3.76
CA LYS A 52 -0.04 -8.62 5.07
C LYS A 52 -0.18 -10.13 4.98
N GLY A 53 0.56 -10.82 5.83
CA GLY A 53 0.36 -12.24 6.11
C GLY A 53 -0.64 -12.42 7.24
N LEU A 54 -0.32 -11.82 8.39
CA LEU A 54 -1.21 -11.76 9.56
C LEU A 54 -1.90 -10.39 9.61
N VAL A 55 -3.20 -10.40 9.90
CA VAL A 55 -4.00 -9.20 10.19
C VAL A 55 -4.23 -9.14 11.70
N ASP A 56 -3.63 -8.16 12.35
CA ASP A 56 -3.80 -7.87 13.77
C ASP A 56 -4.71 -6.64 13.99
N LEU A 57 -4.89 -6.25 15.26
CA LEU A 57 -5.72 -5.09 15.64
C LEU A 57 -5.18 -3.76 15.11
N GLU A 58 -3.90 -3.66 14.77
CA GLU A 58 -3.29 -2.43 14.26
C GLU A 58 -3.55 -2.22 12.77
N VAL A 59 -3.80 -3.31 12.01
CA VAL A 59 -3.99 -3.25 10.56
C VAL A 59 -5.14 -2.32 10.14
N PRO A 60 -6.36 -2.40 10.72
CA PRO A 60 -7.45 -1.49 10.35
C PRO A 60 -7.11 0.00 10.54
N HIS A 61 -6.36 0.34 11.58
CA HIS A 61 -5.95 1.72 11.84
C HIS A 61 -4.95 2.23 10.80
N LYS A 62 -3.97 1.39 10.44
CA LYS A 62 -3.00 1.68 9.38
C LYS A 62 -3.71 1.83 8.02
N ASP A 63 -4.60 0.91 7.67
CA ASP A 63 -5.39 0.93 6.43
C ASP A 63 -6.20 2.22 6.31
N LYS A 64 -6.93 2.57 7.37
CA LYS A 64 -7.75 3.78 7.44
C LYS A 64 -6.89 5.02 7.24
N ARG A 65 -5.76 5.10 7.93
CA ARG A 65 -4.86 6.24 7.83
C ARG A 65 -4.19 6.34 6.46
N ALA A 66 -3.75 5.22 5.88
CA ALA A 66 -3.17 5.16 4.53
C ALA A 66 -4.15 5.68 3.48
N THR A 67 -5.40 5.19 3.57
CA THR A 67 -6.49 5.60 2.69
C THR A 67 -6.75 7.08 2.80
N GLN A 68 -6.78 7.63 4.02
CA GLN A 68 -6.97 9.06 4.23
C GLN A 68 -5.78 9.87 3.69
N TRP A 69 -4.55 9.42 3.94
CA TRP A 69 -3.34 10.07 3.43
C TRP A 69 -3.36 10.19 1.91
N CYS A 70 -3.76 9.13 1.19
CA CYS A 70 -3.91 9.16 -0.26
C CYS A 70 -4.95 10.18 -0.72
N LYS A 71 -6.10 10.26 -0.04
CA LYS A 71 -7.15 11.25 -0.36
C LYS A 71 -6.64 12.68 -0.19
N ASP A 72 -6.00 12.96 0.94
CA ASP A 72 -5.49 14.29 1.26
C ASP A 72 -4.40 14.70 0.26
N THR A 73 -3.47 13.79 -0.04
CA THR A 73 -2.38 14.04 -0.99
C THR A 73 -2.91 14.24 -2.40
N THR A 74 -3.92 13.48 -2.81
CA THR A 74 -4.61 13.70 -4.09
C THR A 74 -5.21 15.09 -4.15
N SER A 75 -5.93 15.50 -3.11
CA SER A 75 -6.54 16.83 -3.06
C SER A 75 -5.52 17.97 -3.07
N LEU A 76 -4.36 17.78 -2.44
CA LEU A 76 -3.33 18.82 -2.30
C LEU A 76 -2.45 18.95 -3.55
N THR A 77 -2.18 17.84 -4.23
CA THR A 77 -1.21 17.80 -5.34
C THR A 77 -1.87 17.77 -6.71
N GLY A 78 -3.13 17.34 -6.81
CA GLY A 78 -3.81 17.07 -8.08
C GLY A 78 -3.37 15.75 -8.75
N GLU A 79 -2.36 15.07 -8.21
CA GLU A 79 -1.93 13.75 -8.67
C GLU A 79 -2.80 12.66 -8.02
N ASN A 80 -3.17 11.62 -8.75
CA ASN A 80 -3.99 10.55 -8.16
C ASN A 80 -3.15 9.67 -7.23
N TRP A 81 -3.55 9.58 -5.96
CA TRP A 81 -2.98 8.64 -4.99
C TRP A 81 -4.03 7.62 -4.55
N SER A 82 -3.64 6.37 -4.44
CA SER A 82 -4.52 5.28 -3.99
C SER A 82 -3.81 4.32 -3.05
N TYR A 83 -4.58 3.69 -2.16
CA TYR A 83 -4.10 2.70 -1.22
C TYR A 83 -4.59 1.30 -1.59
N MET A 84 -3.74 0.28 -1.43
CA MET A 84 -4.11 -1.11 -1.59
C MET A 84 -3.45 -2.00 -0.53
N ARG A 85 -4.27 -2.77 0.19
CA ARG A 85 -3.79 -3.90 0.99
C ARG A 85 -3.78 -5.16 0.14
N VAL A 86 -2.69 -5.90 0.20
CA VAL A 86 -2.53 -7.21 -0.44
C VAL A 86 -2.34 -8.25 0.65
N ASN A 87 -3.38 -9.05 0.89
CA ASN A 87 -3.31 -10.16 1.83
C ASN A 87 -2.61 -11.36 1.17
N GLN A 88 -1.79 -12.06 1.93
CA GLN A 88 -1.07 -13.24 1.45
C GLN A 88 -2.02 -14.34 0.97
N GLU A 89 -3.14 -14.53 1.67
CA GLU A 89 -4.17 -15.51 1.28
C GLU A 89 -4.71 -15.22 -0.13
N ASP A 90 -5.07 -13.96 -0.43
CA ASP A 90 -5.54 -13.56 -1.77
C ASP A 90 -4.44 -13.75 -2.81
N PHE A 91 -3.20 -13.38 -2.45
CA PHE A 91 -2.06 -13.50 -3.34
C PHE A 91 -1.80 -14.96 -3.74
N GLU A 92 -1.82 -15.86 -2.77
CA GLU A 92 -1.62 -17.30 -2.97
C GLU A 92 -2.79 -17.95 -3.70
N ARG A 93 -4.03 -17.52 -3.41
CA ARG A 93 -5.25 -18.02 -4.05
C ARG A 93 -5.30 -17.68 -5.53
N TYR A 94 -5.05 -16.43 -5.89
CA TYR A 94 -5.21 -15.95 -7.27
C TYR A 94 -3.93 -16.08 -8.11
N ARG A 95 -2.76 -16.33 -7.48
CA ARG A 95 -1.46 -16.50 -8.14
C ARG A 95 -1.21 -15.45 -9.22
N PHE A 96 -1.41 -14.19 -8.85
CA PHE A 96 -1.21 -13.06 -9.76
C PHE A 96 0.15 -13.18 -10.45
N LYS A 97 0.20 -12.91 -11.75
CA LYS A 97 1.44 -12.95 -12.54
C LYS A 97 2.01 -11.55 -12.77
N ASN A 98 1.19 -10.53 -12.59
CA ASN A 98 1.57 -9.14 -12.79
C ASN A 98 0.73 -8.19 -11.91
N ILE A 99 1.21 -6.95 -11.77
CA ILE A 99 0.53 -5.92 -10.99
C ILE A 99 -0.85 -5.53 -11.57
N LYS A 100 -1.05 -5.69 -12.90
CA LYS A 100 -2.34 -5.39 -13.54
C LYS A 100 -3.43 -6.35 -13.04
N GLU A 101 -3.13 -7.65 -13.01
CA GLU A 101 -4.05 -8.67 -12.49
C GLU A 101 -4.40 -8.42 -11.02
N LEU A 102 -3.39 -8.05 -10.21
CA LEU A 102 -3.59 -7.68 -8.82
C LEU A 102 -4.58 -6.50 -8.68
N PHE A 103 -4.37 -5.42 -9.44
CA PHE A 103 -5.26 -4.25 -9.41
C PHE A 103 -6.68 -4.58 -9.89
N SER A 104 -6.83 -5.45 -10.90
CA SER A 104 -8.15 -5.85 -11.39
C SER A 104 -8.95 -6.66 -10.36
N ALA A 105 -8.28 -7.47 -9.54
CA ALA A 105 -8.94 -8.27 -8.51
C ALA A 105 -9.41 -7.44 -7.31
N GLN A 106 -8.69 -6.36 -6.98
CA GLN A 106 -8.96 -5.50 -5.83
C GLN A 106 -9.99 -4.38 -6.13
N ARG A 107 -10.44 -4.23 -7.38
CA ARG A 107 -11.50 -3.29 -7.80
C ARG A 107 -12.91 -3.88 -7.76
N ARG A 108 -13.08 -5.07 -7.18
CA ARG A 108 -14.37 -5.73 -6.96
C ARG A 108 -14.82 -5.52 -5.53
#